data_AF-A0A926GN06-F1
#
_entry.id   AF-A0A926GN06-F1
#
_cell.length_a   1.000
_cell.length_b   1.000
_cell.length_c   1.000
_cell.angle_alpha   90.00
_cell.angle_beta   90.00
_cell.angle_gamma   90.00
#
_symmetry.space_group_name_H-M   'P 1'
#
loop_
_entity.id
_entity.type
_entity.pdbx_description
1 polymer ?
#
loop_
_entity_poly.entity_id
_entity_poly.type
_entity_poly.pdbx_seq_one_letter_code
_entity_poly.pdbx_strand_id
1 'polypeptide(L)'
;MDEIHPNVDQIMVLVADRRGRVGYRVWRTVQDDRFDTYTGPKTYWDVEIRSKKHARSVAAQEGFKLRCEGEVWDRLSEDEEG
;
A
#
# COMPACT_ATOMS: atom_id res chain seq x y z
N MET A 1 -16.35 15.13 -25.31
CA MET A 1 -15.84 15.47 -23.98
C MET A 1 -14.95 14.33 -23.60
N ASP A 2 -13.63 14.50 -23.70
CA ASP A 2 -12.69 13.53 -23.15
C ASP A 2 -12.89 13.52 -21.64
N GLU A 3 -13.36 12.40 -21.11
CA GLU A 3 -13.34 12.14 -19.68
C GLU A 3 -11.87 12.10 -19.25
N ILE A 4 -11.43 13.18 -18.62
CA ILE A 4 -10.12 13.22 -17.97
C ILE A 4 -10.19 12.23 -16.81
N HIS A 5 -9.69 11.01 -17.03
CA HIS A 5 -9.48 10.08 -15.94
C HIS A 5 -8.20 10.49 -15.23
N PRO A 6 -8.26 11.03 -13.99
CA PRO A 6 -7.05 11.31 -13.25
C PRO A 6 -6.27 10.01 -13.08
N ASN A 7 -5.00 10.02 -13.48
CA ASN A 7 -4.11 8.90 -13.17
C ASN A 7 -3.85 8.94 -11.67
N VAL A 8 -4.51 8.05 -10.94
CA VAL A 8 -4.32 7.91 -9.50
C VAL A 8 -3.29 6.83 -9.26
N ASP A 9 -2.09 7.22 -8.85
CA ASP A 9 -1.08 6.27 -8.39
C ASP A 9 -1.26 6.06 -6.88
N GLN A 10 -1.52 4.83 -6.47
CA GLN A 10 -1.71 4.45 -5.06
C GLN A 10 -0.60 3.49 -4.63
N ILE A 11 0.41 3.99 -3.92
CA ILE A 11 1.55 3.20 -3.48
C ILE A 11 1.32 2.72 -2.04
N MET A 12 1.20 1.41 -1.87
CA MET A 12 1.12 0.74 -0.58
C MET A 12 2.52 0.41 -0.07
N VAL A 13 2.85 0.87 1.14
CA VAL A 13 4.11 0.63 1.84
C VAL A 13 3.80 -0.02 3.18
N LEU A 14 4.46 -1.13 3.49
CA LEU A 14 4.27 -1.81 4.76
C LEU A 14 4.94 -1.04 5.90
N VAL A 15 4.27 -1.00 7.04
CA VAL A 15 4.79 -0.37 8.26
C VAL A 15 4.53 -1.25 9.46
N ALA A 16 5.49 -1.30 10.38
CA ALA A 16 5.32 -1.96 11.65
C ALA A 16 5.06 -0.91 12.74
N ASP A 17 4.12 -1.19 13.64
CA ASP A 17 3.95 -0.42 14.88
C ASP A 17 5.02 -0.85 15.91
N ARG A 18 5.19 -0.07 16.98
CA ARG A 18 6.08 -0.37 18.11
C ARG A 18 5.82 -1.73 18.75
N ARG A 19 4.62 -2.30 18.58
CA ARG A 19 4.26 -3.63 19.11
C ARG A 19 4.58 -4.78 18.13
N GLY A 20 5.16 -4.49 16.97
CA GLY A 20 5.48 -5.49 15.94
C GLY A 20 4.30 -5.88 15.04
N ARG A 21 3.14 -5.23 15.18
CA ARG A 21 2.01 -5.41 14.26
C ARG A 21 2.35 -4.75 12.93
N VAL A 22 2.20 -5.49 11.84
CA VAL A 22 2.46 -4.98 10.50
C VAL A 22 1.13 -4.54 9.88
N GLY A 23 1.03 -3.25 9.57
CA GLY A 23 -0.04 -2.67 8.77
C GLY A 23 0.53 -2.09 7.47
N TYR A 24 -0.20 -1.18 6.84
CA TYR A 24 0.27 -0.53 5.62
C TYR A 24 -0.14 0.93 5.52
N ARG A 25 0.63 1.69 4.75
CA ARG A 25 0.39 3.09 4.40
C ARG A 25 0.19 3.21 2.91
N VAL A 26 -0.85 3.92 2.49
CA VAL A 26 -1.11 4.20 1.08
C VAL A 26 -0.81 5.66 0.81
N TRP A 27 0.14 5.90 -0.10
CA TRP A 27 0.40 7.20 -0.68
C TRP A 27 -0.45 7.33 -1.93
N ARG A 28 -1.33 8.32 -1.97
CA ARG A 28 -2.18 8.59 -3.13
C ARG A 28 -1.70 9.86 -3.80
N THR A 29 -1.23 9.72 -5.03
CA THR A 29 -0.91 10.83 -5.93
C THR A 29 -2.04 10.92 -6.93
N VAL A 30 -2.76 12.02 -6.93
CA VAL A 30 -3.76 12.33 -7.95
C VAL A 30 -3.10 13.26 -8.94
N GLN A 31 -2.75 12.74 -10.11
CA GLN A 31 -2.25 13.58 -11.20
C GLN A 31 -3.44 14.08 -12.00
N ASP A 32 -3.70 15.39 -11.92
CA ASP A 32 -4.61 16.10 -12.80
C ASP A 32 -3.79 16.86 -13.85
N ASP A 33 -4.33 17.07 -15.05
CA ASP A 33 -3.66 17.69 -16.22
C ASP A 33 -3.04 19.07 -15.92
N ARG A 34 -3.39 19.67 -14.77
CA ARG A 34 -2.91 20.98 -14.31
C ARG A 34 -2.12 20.95 -13.01
N PHE A 35 -2.28 19.93 -12.16
CA PHE A 35 -1.65 19.87 -10.83
C PHE A 35 -1.52 18.43 -10.30
N ASP A 36 -0.33 18.07 -9.81
CA ASP A 36 -0.14 16.89 -8.95
C ASP A 36 -0.65 17.20 -7.53
N THR A 37 -1.81 16.65 -7.18
CA THR A 37 -2.34 16.76 -5.81
C THR A 37 -1.84 15.58 -4.98
N TYR A 38 -0.89 15.87 -4.08
CA TYR A 38 -0.41 14.91 -3.09
C TYR A 38 -1.36 14.87 -1.90
N THR A 39 -2.18 13.81 -1.84
CA THR A 39 -2.91 13.51 -0.60
C THR A 39 -1.99 12.73 0.33
N GLY A 40 -1.81 13.25 1.55
CA GLY A 40 -0.90 12.66 2.53
C GLY A 40 -1.20 11.17 2.80
N PRO A 41 -0.19 10.41 3.25
CA PRO A 41 -0.31 8.96 3.38
C PRO A 41 -1.37 8.57 4.42
N LYS A 42 -2.34 7.75 3.99
CA LYS A 42 -3.32 7.16 4.91
C LYS A 42 -2.77 5.84 5.43
N THR A 43 -2.78 5.67 6.76
CA THR A 43 -2.31 4.44 7.41
C THR A 43 -3.50 3.57 7.76
N TYR A 44 -3.42 2.29 7.43
CA TYR A 44 -4.43 1.28 7.70
C TYR A 44 -3.85 0.26 8.68
N TRP A 45 -4.42 0.25 9.87
CA TRP A 45 -4.08 -0.70 10.95
C TRP A 45 -5.15 -1.76 11.19
N ASP A 46 -6.32 -1.59 10.54
CA ASP A 46 -7.44 -2.53 10.64
C ASP A 46 -7.10 -3.88 9.97
N VAL A 47 -6.29 -3.82 8.91
CA VAL A 47 -5.77 -4.98 8.21
C VAL A 47 -4.35 -5.26 8.68
N GLU A 48 -4.19 -6.34 9.43
CA GLU A 48 -2.89 -6.86 9.84
C GLU A 48 -2.28 -7.72 8.74
N ILE A 49 -1.15 -7.27 8.20
CA ILE A 49 -0.40 -8.00 7.18
C ILE A 49 0.48 -9.03 7.88
N ARG A 50 0.27 -10.31 7.52
CA ARG A 50 0.95 -11.44 8.18
C ARG A 50 2.05 -12.08 7.34
N SER A 51 2.03 -11.86 6.03
CA SER A 51 2.97 -12.46 5.09
C SER A 51 3.08 -11.60 3.82
N LYS A 52 4.15 -11.81 3.06
CA LYS A 52 4.34 -11.18 1.74
C LYS A 52 3.20 -11.51 0.79
N LYS A 53 2.71 -12.75 0.82
CA LYS A 53 1.54 -13.21 0.06
C LYS A 53 0.27 -12.47 0.46
N HIS A 54 0.00 -12.32 1.77
CA HIS A 54 -1.15 -11.57 2.26
C HIS A 54 -1.05 -10.09 1.85
N ALA A 55 0.11 -9.46 1.95
CA ALA A 55 0.35 -8.09 1.49
C ALA A 55 0.02 -7.90 0.00
N ARG A 56 0.47 -8.84 -0.84
CA ARG A 56 0.19 -8.83 -2.29
C ARG A 56 -1.30 -9.01 -2.57
N SER A 57 -1.96 -9.91 -1.85
CA SER A 57 -3.40 -10.13 -1.97
C SER A 57 -4.20 -8.87 -1.62
N VAL A 58 -3.88 -8.22 -0.49
CA VAL A 58 -4.52 -6.96 -0.07
C VAL A 58 -4.29 -5.87 -1.09
N ALA A 59 -3.05 -5.70 -1.56
CA ALA A 59 -2.73 -4.72 -2.58
C ALA A 59 -3.50 -4.96 -3.89
N ALA A 60 -3.59 -6.20 -4.35
CA ALA A 60 -4.32 -6.54 -5.57
C ALA A 60 -5.84 -6.36 -5.43
N GLN A 61 -6.42 -6.72 -4.28
CA GLN A 61 -7.86 -6.52 -4.00
C GLN A 61 -8.25 -5.05 -3.99
N GLU A 62 -7.39 -4.20 -3.40
CA GLU A 62 -7.64 -2.77 -3.29
C GLU A 62 -7.16 -1.97 -4.52
N GLY A 63 -6.46 -2.60 -5.46
CA GLY A 63 -5.88 -1.94 -6.64
C GLY A 63 -4.65 -1.08 -6.34
N PHE A 64 -3.93 -1.36 -5.26
CA PHE A 64 -2.72 -0.62 -4.87
C PHE A 64 -1.45 -1.23 -5.47
N LYS A 65 -0.46 -0.36 -5.75
CA LYS A 65 0.90 -0.76 -6.10
C LYS A 65 1.71 -1.02 -4.83
N LEU A 66 1.97 -2.28 -4.52
CA LEU A 66 2.75 -2.68 -3.35
C LEU A 66 4.26 -2.44 -3.55
N ARG A 67 4.86 -1.68 -2.63
CA ARG A 67 6.33 -1.60 -2.48
C ARG A 67 6.83 -2.86 -1.78
N CYS A 68 7.50 -3.72 -2.55
CA CYS A 68 8.12 -4.96 -2.07
C CYS A 68 9.56 -4.73 -1.58
N GLU A 69 9.77 -3.71 -0.75
CA GLU A 69 11.10 -3.31 -0.26
C GLU A 69 11.03 -2.74 1.17
N GLY A 70 12.17 -2.73 1.86
CA GLY A 70 12.32 -2.20 3.22
C GLY A 70 12.29 -3.26 4.32
N GLU A 71 12.72 -2.89 5.53
CA GLU A 71 12.91 -3.80 6.67
C GLU A 71 11.64 -4.59 7.03
N VAL A 72 10.46 -3.96 6.94
CA VAL A 72 9.19 -4.60 7.25
C VAL A 72 8.84 -5.68 6.21
N TRP A 73 9.06 -5.39 4.93
CA TRP A 73 8.87 -6.37 3.86
C TRP A 73 9.85 -7.54 4.01
N ASP A 74 11.11 -7.26 4.30
CA ASP A 74 12.15 -8.27 4.45
C ASP A 74 11.86 -9.25 5.60
N ARG A 75 11.33 -8.73 6.72
CA ARG A 75 10.94 -9.51 7.90
C ARG A 75 9.66 -10.34 7.73
N LEU A 76 8.85 -10.10 6.70
CA LEU A 76 7.65 -10.90 6.46
C LEU A 76 8.01 -12.24 5.82
N SER A 77 7.39 -13.30 6.33
CA SER A 77 7.44 -14.64 5.72
C SER A 77 6.78 -14.65 4.34
N GLU A 78 7.30 -15.48 3.43
CA GLU A 78 6.74 -15.65 2.08
C GLU A 78 5.39 -16.38 2.11
N ASP A 79 5.23 -17.33 3.04
CA ASP A 79 4.04 -18.15 3.22
C ASP A 79 3.37 -17.89 4.58
N GLU A 80 2.03 -17.93 4.60
CA GLU A 80 1.34 -18.42 5.79
C GLU A 80 1.52 -19.94 5.76
N GLU A 81 2.38 -20.49 6.60
CA GLU A 81 2.33 -21.93 6.89
C GLU A 81 0.94 -22.23 7.45
N GLY A 82 0.07 -22.76 6.59
CA GLY A 82 -1.21 -23.38 6.92
C GLY A 82 -1.18 -24.83 6.50
#